data_AF-A0A967Z7Y6-F1
#
_entry.id   AF-A0A967Z7Y6-F1
#
_cell.length_a   1.000
_cell.length_b   1.000
_cell.length_c   1.000
_cell.angle_alpha   90.00
_cell.angle_beta   90.00
_cell.angle_gamma   90.00
#
_symmetry.space_group_name_H-M   'P 1'
#
loop_
_entity.id
_entity.type
_entity.pdbx_description
1 polymer ?
#
loop_
_entity_poly.entity_id
_entity_poly.type
_entity_poly.pdbx_seq_one_letter_code
_entity_poly.pdbx_strand_id
1 'polypeptide(L)'
;PGFVESRSLSLRTGQQLDTSELRRTLTAHGYLHVEQVVEPGELAVRGSLLDIFAAGSSTPVRIDLFDDEVESLRLFDPDTQRTTGKIDELDILPAREFPFDA
;
A
#
# COMPACT_ATOMS: atom_id res chain seq x y z
N PRO A 1 23.51 19.88 -1.27
CA PRO A 1 22.05 20.00 -1.10
C PRO A 1 21.34 18.88 -1.86
N GLY A 2 21.25 17.70 -1.25
CA GLY A 2 20.48 16.58 -1.79
C GLY A 2 19.06 16.68 -1.29
N PHE A 3 18.14 17.07 -2.16
CA PHE A 3 16.70 17.05 -1.90
C PHE A 3 16.30 15.58 -1.81
N VAL A 4 16.04 15.07 -0.60
CA VAL A 4 15.50 13.71 -0.44
C VAL A 4 14.02 13.83 -0.70
N GLU A 5 13.62 13.60 -1.95
CA GLU A 5 12.21 13.36 -2.25
C GLU A 5 11.78 12.15 -1.43
N SER A 6 10.81 12.36 -0.54
CA SER A 6 9.98 11.30 0.02
C SER A 6 9.46 10.49 -1.16
N ARG A 7 10.11 9.37 -1.48
CA ARG A 7 9.72 8.53 -2.62
C ARG A 7 8.36 7.92 -2.31
N SER A 8 7.30 8.59 -2.74
CA SER A 8 5.97 8.01 -2.81
C SER A 8 6.03 6.81 -3.75
N LEU A 9 5.44 5.70 -3.35
CA LEU A 9 5.31 4.53 -4.21
C LEU A 9 3.95 4.60 -4.90
N SER A 10 3.96 4.72 -6.22
CA SER A 10 2.75 4.79 -7.02
C SER A 10 2.46 3.43 -7.65
N LEU A 11 1.20 2.99 -7.58
CA LEU A 11 0.69 1.76 -8.19
C LEU A 11 -0.45 2.10 -9.13
N ARG A 12 -0.48 1.48 -10.30
CA ARG A 12 -1.56 1.63 -11.29
C ARG A 12 -2.06 0.27 -11.76
N THR A 13 -3.33 0.21 -12.18
CA THR A 13 -3.87 -0.96 -12.88
C THR A 13 -3.02 -1.29 -14.13
N GLY A 14 -2.72 -2.57 -14.35
CA GLY A 14 -1.89 -3.06 -15.44
C GLY A 14 -0.38 -3.00 -15.21
N GLN A 15 0.06 -2.59 -14.01
CA GLN A 15 1.47 -2.56 -13.63
C GLN A 15 1.93 -3.94 -13.12
N GLN A 16 3.15 -4.35 -13.46
CA GLN A 16 3.81 -5.50 -12.83
C GLN A 16 4.26 -5.16 -11.40
N LEU A 17 3.97 -6.05 -10.46
CA LEU A 17 4.22 -5.86 -9.04
C LEU A 17 4.88 -7.08 -8.38
N ASP A 18 6.11 -6.92 -7.90
CA ASP A 18 6.70 -7.85 -6.94
C ASP A 18 6.18 -7.54 -5.53
N THR A 19 5.22 -8.36 -5.07
CA THR A 19 4.62 -8.23 -3.74
C THR A 19 5.62 -8.41 -2.60
N SER A 20 6.64 -9.24 -2.79
CA SER A 20 7.66 -9.50 -1.79
C SER A 20 8.58 -8.30 -1.63
N GLU A 21 8.96 -7.65 -2.74
CA GLU A 21 9.71 -6.40 -2.72
C GLU A 21 8.88 -5.26 -2.13
N LEU A 22 7.65 -5.08 -2.58
CA LEU A 22 6.76 -4.03 -2.06
C LEU A 22 6.59 -4.16 -0.54
N ARG A 23 6.33 -5.38 -0.04
CA ARG A 23 6.22 -5.62 1.41
C ARG A 23 7.50 -5.21 2.15
N ARG A 24 8.67 -5.62 1.66
CA ARG A 24 9.96 -5.25 2.28
C ARG A 24 10.13 -3.74 2.34
N THR A 25 9.83 -3.06 1.25
CA THR A 25 9.92 -1.60 1.13
C THR A 25 8.97 -0.89 2.09
N LEU A 26 7.70 -1.30 2.14
CA LEU A 26 6.72 -0.67 3.03
C LEU A 26 7.04 -0.94 4.51
N THR A 27 7.46 -2.16 4.88
CA THR A 27 7.91 -2.44 6.24
C THR A 27 9.13 -1.59 6.62
N ALA A 28 10.09 -1.39 5.70
CA ALA A 28 11.20 -0.47 5.94
C ALA A 28 10.73 0.99 6.13
N HIS A 29 9.68 1.41 5.42
CA HIS A 29 9.01 2.71 5.60
C HIS A 29 8.09 2.81 6.83
N GLY A 30 8.12 1.81 7.72
CA GLY A 30 7.41 1.84 9.00
C GLY A 30 5.99 1.28 8.96
N TYR A 31 5.58 0.62 7.87
CA TYR A 31 4.30 -0.06 7.84
C TYR A 31 4.31 -1.37 8.65
N LEU A 32 3.18 -1.67 9.29
CA LEU A 32 2.97 -2.89 10.06
C LEU A 32 2.30 -3.97 9.21
N HIS A 33 2.92 -5.14 9.11
CA HIS A 33 2.31 -6.30 8.47
C HIS A 33 1.36 -7.00 9.45
N VAL A 34 0.08 -7.02 9.12
CA VAL A 34 -1.02 -7.57 9.94
C VAL A 34 -1.82 -8.60 9.14
N GLU A 35 -2.70 -9.32 9.82
CA GLU A 35 -3.61 -10.29 9.16
C GLU A 35 -4.78 -9.60 8.44
N GLN A 36 -5.24 -8.47 8.99
CA GLN A 36 -6.34 -7.66 8.47
C GLN A 36 -6.03 -6.19 8.69
N VAL A 37 -6.14 -5.40 7.63
CA VAL A 37 -5.92 -3.95 7.66
C VAL A 37 -7.15 -3.24 8.20
N VAL A 38 -6.95 -2.43 9.23
CA VAL A 38 -7.96 -1.61 9.91
C VAL A 38 -7.47 -0.18 10.12
N GLU A 39 -6.19 0.03 10.41
CA GLU A 39 -5.62 1.35 10.73
C GLU A 39 -4.62 1.85 9.67
N PRO A 40 -4.46 3.18 9.48
CA PRO A 40 -3.41 3.74 8.62
C PRO A 40 -2.01 3.28 9.03
N GLY A 41 -1.17 2.97 8.03
CA GLY A 41 0.17 2.42 8.25
C GLY A 41 0.21 0.89 8.32
N GLU A 42 -0.90 0.21 8.08
CA GLU A 42 -0.97 -1.25 8.01
C GLU A 42 -0.93 -1.77 6.56
N LEU A 43 -0.40 -2.99 6.40
CA LEU A 43 -0.55 -3.80 5.19
C LEU A 43 -0.85 -5.26 5.52
N ALA A 44 -1.51 -5.97 4.61
CA ALA A 44 -1.75 -7.41 4.69
C ALA A 44 -1.58 -8.08 3.33
N VAL A 45 -0.91 -9.24 3.28
CA VAL A 45 -0.71 -10.03 2.04
C VAL A 45 -1.43 -11.36 2.14
N ARG A 46 -2.36 -11.64 1.22
CA ARG A 46 -3.24 -12.83 1.23
C ARG A 46 -3.38 -13.41 -0.18
N GLY A 47 -2.44 -14.26 -0.59
CA GLY A 47 -2.43 -14.83 -1.94
C GLY A 47 -2.28 -13.73 -2.99
N SER A 48 -3.28 -13.57 -3.85
CA SER A 48 -3.34 -12.52 -4.88
C SER A 48 -3.81 -11.16 -4.35
N LEU A 49 -4.22 -11.07 -3.09
CA LEU A 49 -4.71 -9.82 -2.51
C LEU A 49 -3.64 -9.15 -1.65
N LEU A 50 -3.46 -7.86 -1.85
CA LEU A 50 -2.65 -7.00 -1.01
C LEU A 50 -3.51 -5.83 -0.53
N ASP A 51 -3.70 -5.73 0.78
CA ASP A 51 -4.39 -4.60 1.39
C ASP A 51 -3.39 -3.63 1.98
N ILE A 52 -3.60 -2.34 1.75
CA ILE A 52 -2.75 -1.26 2.26
C ILE A 52 -3.64 -0.13 2.75
N PHE A 53 -3.40 0.34 3.97
CA PHE A 53 -3.94 1.62 4.44
C PHE A 53 -2.82 2.65 4.44
N ALA A 54 -2.73 3.44 3.38
CA ALA A 54 -1.65 4.41 3.25
C ALA A 54 -1.67 5.45 4.38
N ALA A 55 -0.51 5.81 4.91
CA ALA A 55 -0.40 6.87 5.90
C ALA A 55 -0.91 8.20 5.30
N GLY A 56 -1.78 8.90 6.03
CA GLY A 56 -2.42 10.13 5.55
C GLY A 56 -3.58 9.93 4.57
N SER A 57 -3.89 8.69 4.16
CA SER A 57 -5.14 8.39 3.43
C SER A 57 -6.32 8.31 4.38
N SER A 58 -7.53 8.58 3.89
CA SER A 58 -8.78 8.37 4.62
C SER A 58 -9.36 6.97 4.48
N THR A 59 -8.91 6.19 3.48
CA THR A 59 -9.49 4.88 3.15
C THR A 59 -8.41 3.89 2.70
N PRO A 60 -8.50 2.61 3.09
CA PRO A 60 -7.59 1.58 2.64
C PRO A 60 -7.92 1.11 1.22
N VAL A 61 -6.93 0.52 0.57
CA VAL A 61 -7.01 0.01 -0.80
C VAL A 61 -6.62 -1.46 -0.82
N ARG A 62 -7.45 -2.26 -1.48
CA ARG A 62 -7.19 -3.64 -1.87
C ARG A 62 -6.69 -3.68 -3.29
N ILE A 63 -5.50 -4.23 -3.47
CA ILE A 63 -4.86 -4.50 -4.74
C ILE A 63 -5.15 -5.96 -5.06
N ASP A 64 -5.83 -6.22 -6.18
CA ASP A 64 -6.03 -7.56 -6.71
C ASP A 64 -4.99 -7.84 -7.80
N LEU A 65 -4.38 -9.02 -7.73
CA LEU A 65 -3.31 -9.43 -8.63
C LEU A 65 -3.74 -10.61 -9.47
N PHE A 66 -3.37 -10.57 -10.75
CA PHE A 66 -3.40 -11.72 -11.63
C PHE A 66 -1.95 -12.07 -11.98
N ASP A 67 -1.46 -13.18 -11.44
CA ASP A 67 -0.03 -13.50 -11.36
C ASP A 67 0.77 -12.34 -10.71
N ASP A 68 1.59 -11.63 -11.48
CA ASP A 68 2.37 -10.48 -11.05
C ASP A 68 1.82 -9.14 -11.58
N GLU A 69 0.62 -9.11 -12.19
CA GLU A 69 0.00 -7.89 -12.72
C GLU A 69 -1.09 -7.35 -11.78
N VAL A 70 -1.14 -6.03 -11.59
CA VAL A 70 -2.25 -5.35 -10.89
C VAL A 70 -3.52 -5.40 -11.74
N GLU A 71 -4.42 -6.34 -11.43
CA GLU A 71 -5.71 -6.46 -12.11
C GLU A 71 -6.66 -5.32 -11.73
N SER A 72 -6.68 -4.92 -10.44
CA SER A 72 -7.50 -3.78 -10.01
C SER A 72 -7.11 -3.22 -8.65
N LEU A 73 -7.45 -1.94 -8.46
CA LEU A 73 -7.35 -1.23 -7.19
C LEU A 73 -8.74 -0.89 -6.66
N ARG A 74 -9.03 -1.29 -5.42
CA ARG A 74 -10.37 -1.21 -4.82
C ARG A 74 -10.33 -0.56 -3.45
N LEU A 75 -11.08 0.52 -3.27
CA LEU A 75 -11.34 1.06 -1.94
C LEU A 75 -12.18 0.05 -1.14
N PHE A 76 -11.92 -0.08 0.16
CA PHE A 76 -12.77 -0.90 1.03
C PHE A 76 -12.99 -0.23 2.39
N ASP A 77 -14.07 -0.64 3.06
CA ASP A 77 -14.41 -0.23 4.41
C ASP A 77 -13.62 -1.07 5.42
N PRO A 78 -12.79 -0.48 6.31
CA PRO A 78 -11.90 -1.22 7.20
C PRO A 78 -12.63 -2.05 8.26
N ASP A 79 -13.85 -1.68 8.64
CA ASP A 79 -14.62 -2.42 9.66
C ASP A 79 -15.31 -3.65 9.06
N THR A 80 -15.92 -3.47 7.89
CA THR A 80 -16.73 -4.51 7.23
C THR A 80 -15.94 -5.32 6.21
N GLN A 81 -14.75 -4.86 5.82
CA GLN A 81 -13.86 -5.46 4.81
C GLN A 81 -14.50 -5.57 3.41
N ARG A 82 -15.54 -4.76 3.15
CA ARG A 82 -16.28 -4.75 1.88
C ARG A 82 -15.75 -3.66 0.96
N THR A 83 -15.63 -3.98 -0.32
CA THR A 83 -15.29 -3.00 -1.36
C THR A 83 -16.36 -1.91 -1.43
N THR A 84 -15.91 -0.66 -1.49
CA THR A 84 -16.75 0.55 -1.58
C THR A 84 -16.58 1.29 -2.90
N GLY A 85 -15.48 1.05 -3.62
CA GLY A 85 -15.22 1.71 -4.91
C GLY A 85 -14.02 1.14 -5.65
N LYS A 86 -13.78 1.66 -6.85
CA LYS A 86 -12.61 1.37 -7.70
C LYS A 86 -11.84 2.65 -7.99
N ILE A 87 -10.52 2.54 -8.09
CA ILE A 87 -9.61 3.61 -8.50
C ILE A 87 -8.63 3.07 -9.55
N ASP A 88 -8.00 3.95 -10.32
CA ASP A 88 -7.04 3.57 -11.36
C ASP A 88 -5.58 3.67 -10.89
N GLU A 89 -5.34 4.43 -9.82
CA GLU A 89 -4.03 4.68 -9.24
C GLU A 89 -4.09 4.80 -7.71
N LEU A 90 -3.01 4.40 -7.05
CA LEU A 90 -2.77 4.56 -5.61
C LEU A 90 -1.37 5.13 -5.40
N ASP A 91 -1.27 6.24 -4.67
CA ASP A 91 0.00 6.76 -4.14
C ASP A 91 0.16 6.39 -2.66
N ILE A 92 1.30 5.81 -2.33
CA ILE A 92 1.62 5.33 -0.98
C ILE A 92 2.73 6.19 -0.40
N LEU A 93 2.38 6.96 0.64
CA LEU A 93 3.33 7.76 1.40
C LEU A 93 4.01 6.91 2.49
N PRO A 94 5.27 7.16 2.86
CA PRO A 94 5.91 6.49 3.99
C PRO A 94 5.13 6.67 5.31
N ALA A 95 5.04 5.62 6.13
CA ALA A 95 4.34 5.68 7.42
C ALA A 95 5.16 6.31 8.55
N ARG A 96 6.49 6.32 8.42
CA ARG A 96 7.40 7.15 9.21
C ARG A 96 8.19 8.05 8.27
N GLU A 97 8.21 9.35 8.56
CA GLU A 97 9.32 10.18 8.09
C GLU A 97 10.59 9.58 8.69
N PHE A 98 11.54 9.14 7.87
CA PHE A 98 12.86 8.80 8.38
C PHE A 98 13.47 10.09 8.94
N PRO A 99 13.76 10.20 10.24
CA PRO A 99 14.69 11.22 10.69
C PRO A 99 16.03 10.90 10.01
N PHE A 100 16.56 11.89 9.30
CA PHE A 100 17.91 11.86 8.75
C PHE A 100 18.89 11.32 9.79
N ASP A 101 19.66 10.28 9.44
CA ASP A 101 20.91 10.03 10.14
C ASP A 101 21.82 11.24 9.88
N ALA A 102 22.28 11.85 10.98
CA ALA A 102 23.20 12.98 11.01
C ALA A 102 24.64 12.56 10.64
#